data_AF-A0A1J8P2G3-F1
#
_entry.id   AF-A0A1J8P2G3-F1
#
_cell.length_a   1.000
_cell.length_b   1.000
_cell.length_c   1.000
_cell.angle_alpha   90.00
_cell.angle_beta   90.00
_cell.angle_gamma   90.00
#
_symmetry.space_group_name_H-M   'P 1'
#
loop_
_entity.id
_entity.type
_entity.pdbx_description
1 polymer ?
#
loop_
_entity_poly.entity_id
_entity_poly.type
_entity_poly.pdbx_seq_one_letter_code
_entity_poly.pdbx_strand_id
1 'polypeptide(L)'
;KIKVTLTLNEAVTLAKVGSNKIMIAGKAFLLTGENNTSTNTLEFVYTIQANDTIGTKDFNIDNQYDITLTDVKDTDGNNIDFSSITSPIQFSKTSLDTNFDIGGGNRITRTNDTYEKTSGAGWNADVTSAKGFVNDGYVIAKIGALGKSMMLGLSSDDTDNSYGSIDYALYADGGIGSKFVIYENGDRKKDTGVAYAIGDYMKVVRSGTSIKYYHIKAADGPLAKGTLI
;
A
#
# COMPACT_ATOMS: atom_id res chain seq x y z
N LYS A 1 -1.91 -0.15 6.97
CA LYS A 1 -1.96 1.16 7.67
C LYS A 1 -1.01 1.09 8.85
N ILE A 2 -0.25 2.14 9.11
CA ILE A 2 0.59 2.26 10.31
C ILE A 2 -0.15 3.17 11.29
N LYS A 3 -0.13 2.80 12.56
CA LYS A 3 -0.65 3.60 13.66
C LYS A 3 0.49 4.03 14.58
N VAL A 4 0.51 5.29 14.94
CA VAL A 4 1.37 5.86 15.97
C VAL A 4 0.49 6.46 17.05
N THR A 5 0.73 6.06 18.29
CA THR A 5 -0.06 6.53 19.44
C THR A 5 0.86 7.24 20.41
N LEU A 6 0.56 8.51 20.68
CA LEU A 6 1.16 9.25 21.78
C LEU A 6 0.26 9.08 23.00
N THR A 7 0.83 8.68 24.13
CA THR A 7 0.12 8.65 25.41
C THR A 7 0.55 9.87 26.21
N LEU A 8 -0.43 10.61 26.72
CA LEU A 8 -0.26 11.83 27.49
C LEU A 8 -0.51 11.52 28.96
N ASN A 9 0.26 12.15 29.84
CA ASN A 9 0.07 12.10 31.29
C ASN A 9 -1.17 12.90 31.74
N GLU A 10 -1.72 13.72 30.86
CA GLU A 10 -2.89 14.57 31.09
C GLU A 10 -3.88 14.44 29.93
N ALA A 11 -5.17 14.62 30.22
CA ALA A 11 -6.22 14.52 29.22
C ALA A 11 -6.26 15.80 28.36
N VAL A 12 -6.49 15.61 27.07
CA VAL A 12 -6.66 16.70 26.10
C VAL A 12 -7.94 16.51 25.31
N THR A 13 -8.49 17.61 24.82
CA THR A 13 -9.64 17.64 23.93
C THR A 13 -9.16 17.64 22.50
N LEU A 14 -9.58 16.63 21.73
CA LEU A 14 -9.26 16.53 20.31
C LEU A 14 -9.91 17.68 19.53
N ALA A 15 -9.17 18.27 18.61
CA ALA A 15 -9.66 19.23 17.65
C ALA A 15 -8.98 19.00 16.31
N LYS A 16 -9.58 19.55 15.24
CA LYS A 16 -9.02 19.51 13.87
C LYS A 16 -8.52 18.11 13.47
N VAL A 17 -9.26 17.06 13.86
CA VAL A 17 -9.00 15.68 13.45
C VAL A 17 -8.92 15.62 11.93
N GLY A 18 -7.93 14.89 11.41
CA GLY A 18 -7.61 14.83 9.97
C GLY A 18 -6.72 15.96 9.46
N SER A 19 -6.50 17.04 10.23
CA SER A 19 -5.55 18.12 9.87
C SER A 19 -4.29 18.10 10.74
N ASN A 20 -4.45 17.83 12.03
CA ASN A 20 -3.33 17.60 12.93
C ASN A 20 -2.54 16.37 12.50
N LYS A 21 -1.21 16.43 12.60
CA LYS A 21 -0.34 15.42 11.99
C LYS A 21 0.97 15.22 12.72
N ILE A 22 1.58 14.06 12.47
CA ILE A 22 3.01 13.84 12.69
C ILE A 22 3.69 13.55 11.34
N MET A 23 4.93 14.02 11.16
CA MET A 23 5.73 13.79 9.97
C MET A 23 6.75 12.69 10.25
N ILE A 24 6.70 11.59 9.49
CA ILE A 24 7.60 10.44 9.63
C ILE A 24 8.10 10.08 8.23
N ALA A 25 9.42 10.08 8.02
CA ALA A 25 10.04 9.88 6.69
C ALA A 25 9.43 10.77 5.58
N GLY A 26 9.09 12.02 5.90
CA GLY A 26 8.43 12.94 4.96
C GLY A 26 6.95 12.64 4.67
N LYS A 27 6.32 11.71 5.40
CA LYS A 27 4.92 11.31 5.24
C LYS A 27 4.07 11.86 6.39
N ALA A 28 2.90 12.42 6.06
CA ALA A 28 1.97 12.98 7.04
C ALA A 28 1.04 11.89 7.59
N PHE A 29 1.20 11.54 8.85
CA PHE A 29 0.28 10.69 9.59
C PHE A 29 -0.74 11.60 10.25
N LEU A 30 -2.02 11.41 9.93
CA LEU A 30 -3.07 12.33 10.33
C LEU A 30 -3.73 11.86 11.63
N LEU A 31 -4.03 12.80 12.52
CA LEU A 31 -4.77 12.55 13.76
C LEU A 31 -6.14 11.97 13.43
N THR A 32 -6.54 10.97 14.19
CA THR A 32 -7.83 10.29 14.10
C THR A 32 -8.63 10.43 15.39
N GLY A 33 -9.90 10.06 15.36
CA GLY A 33 -10.84 10.20 16.48
C GLY A 33 -12.01 11.11 16.15
N GLU A 34 -12.64 11.67 17.17
CA GLU A 34 -13.77 12.61 17.04
C GLU A 34 -13.42 13.94 17.71
N ASN A 35 -13.67 15.05 17.02
CA ASN A 35 -13.46 16.38 17.60
C ASN A 35 -14.31 16.55 18.87
N ASN A 36 -13.78 17.30 19.83
CA ASN A 36 -14.35 17.55 21.16
C ASN A 36 -14.34 16.33 22.10
N THR A 37 -13.66 15.24 21.73
CA THR A 37 -13.47 14.09 22.63
C THR A 37 -12.30 14.36 23.58
N SER A 38 -12.51 14.15 24.87
CA SER A 38 -11.43 14.15 25.87
C SER A 38 -10.73 12.79 25.89
N THR A 39 -9.40 12.78 25.85
CA THR A 39 -8.60 11.56 25.80
C THR A 39 -7.18 11.80 26.32
N ASN A 40 -6.54 10.74 26.82
CA ASN A 40 -5.12 10.73 27.17
C ASN A 40 -4.25 10.17 26.04
N THR A 41 -4.82 9.94 24.85
CA THR A 41 -4.07 9.37 23.72
C THR A 41 -4.35 10.10 22.42
N LEU A 42 -3.31 10.33 21.62
CA LEU A 42 -3.42 10.85 20.26
C LEU A 42 -3.02 9.74 19.28
N GLU A 43 -3.97 9.26 18.47
CA GLU A 43 -3.72 8.24 17.43
C GLU A 43 -3.56 8.91 16.06
N PHE A 44 -2.39 8.76 15.45
CA PHE A 44 -2.08 9.20 14.10
C PHE A 44 -1.96 8.02 13.16
N VAL A 45 -2.60 8.11 12.01
CA VAL A 45 -2.66 7.03 11.03
C VAL A 45 -2.14 7.48 9.68
N TYR A 46 -1.33 6.61 9.08
CA TYR A 46 -0.95 6.72 7.68
C TYR A 46 -1.30 5.44 6.92
N THR A 47 -1.82 5.63 5.72
CA THR A 47 -2.06 4.52 4.79
C THR A 47 -0.81 4.36 3.94
N ILE A 48 -0.11 3.25 4.15
CA ILE A 48 1.09 2.86 3.40
C ILE A 48 0.78 2.84 1.90
N GLN A 49 1.66 3.42 1.11
CA GLN A 49 1.68 3.41 -0.35
C GLN A 49 2.78 2.47 -0.87
N ALA A 50 2.72 2.14 -2.15
CA ALA A 50 3.76 1.35 -2.82
C ALA A 50 5.12 2.08 -2.76
N ASN A 51 6.21 1.35 -2.46
CA ASN A 51 7.57 1.90 -2.34
C ASN A 51 7.76 2.93 -1.22
N ASP A 52 6.90 2.90 -0.22
CA ASP A 52 7.22 3.56 1.03
C ASP A 52 8.41 2.86 1.70
N THR A 53 9.42 3.67 1.99
CA THR A 53 10.55 3.30 2.84
C THR A 53 10.49 4.18 4.08
N ILE A 54 10.24 3.58 5.24
CA ILE A 54 10.24 4.24 6.54
C ILE A 54 11.19 3.46 7.44
N GLY A 55 12.39 4.01 7.61
CA GLY A 55 13.42 3.47 8.49
C GLY A 55 13.04 3.58 9.96
N THR A 56 13.73 2.79 10.80
CA THR A 56 13.55 2.83 12.26
C THR A 56 13.79 4.24 12.83
N LYS A 57 14.82 4.92 12.34
CA LYS A 57 15.17 6.29 12.70
C LYS A 57 14.11 7.32 12.31
N ASP A 58 13.28 7.03 11.32
CA ASP A 58 12.31 8.00 10.81
C ASP A 58 11.09 8.11 11.73
N PHE A 59 10.91 7.15 12.66
CA PHE A 59 9.89 7.19 13.70
C PHE A 59 10.27 8.07 14.89
N ASN A 60 11.50 8.59 14.93
CA ASN A 60 11.94 9.50 15.97
C ASN A 60 11.22 10.85 15.85
N ILE A 61 10.97 11.49 16.99
CA ILE A 61 10.62 12.92 17.02
C ILE A 61 11.94 13.65 17.18
N ASP A 62 12.50 14.15 16.08
CA ASP A 62 13.79 14.80 16.02
C ASP A 62 13.71 16.27 16.46
N ASN A 63 12.57 16.92 16.22
CA ASN A 63 12.34 18.32 16.60
C ASN A 63 10.85 18.69 16.69
N GLN A 64 10.55 19.92 17.12
CA GLN A 64 9.18 20.43 17.30
C GLN A 64 8.30 20.46 16.04
N TYR A 65 8.87 20.38 14.83
CA TYR A 65 8.10 20.39 13.57
C TYR A 65 7.62 19.00 13.14
N ASP A 66 8.11 17.93 13.78
CA ASP A 66 7.69 16.57 13.47
C ASP A 66 6.28 16.28 13.99
N ILE A 67 5.77 17.11 14.90
CA ILE A 67 4.39 17.06 15.40
C ILE A 67 3.75 18.44 15.18
N THR A 68 2.61 18.46 14.49
CA THR A 68 1.79 19.66 14.36
C THR A 68 0.43 19.42 15.00
N LEU A 69 0.22 20.05 16.16
CA LEU A 69 -1.08 20.10 16.85
C LEU A 69 -1.59 21.54 16.88
N THR A 70 -2.80 21.73 16.40
CA THR A 70 -3.53 22.99 16.43
C THR A 70 -4.86 22.75 17.13
N ASP A 71 -5.16 23.59 18.12
CA ASP A 71 -6.37 23.59 18.95
C ASP A 71 -6.65 22.31 19.74
N VAL A 72 -5.69 21.38 19.79
CA VAL A 72 -5.69 20.29 20.78
C VAL A 72 -5.24 20.88 22.11
N LYS A 73 -6.15 20.86 23.10
CA LYS A 73 -5.98 21.58 24.36
C LYS A 73 -6.20 20.71 25.58
N ASP A 74 -5.49 20.98 26.66
CA ASP A 74 -5.75 20.36 27.97
C ASP A 74 -7.08 20.84 28.59
N THR A 75 -7.37 20.39 29.81
CA THR A 75 -8.58 20.79 30.55
C THR A 75 -8.60 22.27 30.94
N ASP A 76 -7.44 22.90 31.01
CA ASP A 76 -7.27 24.32 31.34
C ASP A 76 -7.31 25.22 30.09
N GLY A 77 -7.40 24.61 28.90
CA GLY A 77 -7.48 25.30 27.61
C GLY A 77 -6.12 25.67 27.00
N ASN A 78 -5.01 25.17 27.57
CA ASN A 78 -3.67 25.38 27.04
C ASN A 78 -3.41 24.45 25.87
N ASN A 79 -2.65 24.93 24.89
CA ASN A 79 -2.16 24.09 23.82
C ASN A 79 -1.05 23.17 24.35
N ILE A 80 -0.94 21.97 23.78
CA ILE A 80 0.22 21.10 24.03
C ILE A 80 1.48 21.78 23.49
N ASP A 81 2.46 22.00 24.37
CA ASP A 81 3.75 22.60 24.01
C ASP A 81 4.81 21.51 23.81
N PHE A 82 5.44 21.51 22.63
CA PHE A 82 6.56 20.62 22.29
C PHE A 82 7.90 21.36 22.23
N SER A 83 7.95 22.64 22.61
CA SER A 83 9.16 23.49 22.55
C SER A 83 10.33 22.94 23.38
N SER A 84 10.05 22.12 24.39
CA SER A 84 11.06 21.48 25.23
C SER A 84 11.74 20.27 24.58
N ILE A 85 11.24 19.77 23.45
CA ILE A 85 11.88 18.69 22.68
C ILE A 85 13.10 19.28 21.95
N THR A 86 14.24 19.25 22.63
CA THR A 86 15.52 19.80 22.15
C THR A 86 16.48 18.72 21.65
N SER A 87 16.11 17.44 21.78
CA SER A 87 16.87 16.31 21.28
C SER A 87 15.95 15.16 20.84
N PRO A 88 16.39 14.29 19.91
CA PRO A 88 15.56 13.23 19.38
C PRO A 88 15.05 12.25 20.43
N ILE A 89 13.73 12.06 20.50
CA ILE A 89 13.13 10.97 21.28
C ILE A 89 13.12 9.73 20.40
N GLN A 90 13.99 8.77 20.72
CA GLN A 90 14.17 7.54 19.94
C GLN A 90 13.10 6.50 20.27
N PHE A 91 12.41 5.97 19.25
CA PHE A 91 11.50 4.84 19.42
C PHE A 91 12.12 3.55 18.90
N SER A 92 12.03 2.46 19.67
CA SER A 92 12.45 1.14 19.23
C SER A 92 11.35 0.49 18.37
N LYS A 93 11.38 0.71 17.05
CA LYS A 93 10.56 -0.06 16.10
C LYS A 93 11.33 -0.47 14.86
N THR A 94 10.82 -1.49 14.19
CA THR A 94 11.34 -2.11 12.96
C THR A 94 11.05 -1.24 11.73
N SER A 95 11.98 -1.23 10.77
CA SER A 95 11.84 -0.52 9.50
C SER A 95 10.66 -1.10 8.70
N LEU A 96 9.87 -0.23 8.06
CA LEU A 96 8.95 -0.63 7.01
C LEU A 96 9.61 -0.36 5.66
N ASP A 97 9.63 -1.37 4.80
CA ASP A 97 10.17 -1.30 3.45
C ASP A 97 9.15 -1.99 2.54
N THR A 98 8.64 -1.28 1.54
CA THR A 98 7.66 -1.79 0.56
C THR A 98 8.15 -1.64 -0.86
N ASN A 99 9.47 -1.61 -1.05
CA ASN A 99 10.08 -1.46 -2.36
C ASN A 99 9.62 -2.56 -3.31
N PHE A 100 9.46 -2.16 -4.57
CA PHE A 100 9.36 -3.07 -5.70
C PHE A 100 10.67 -3.08 -6.47
N ASP A 101 11.14 -4.27 -6.79
CA ASP A 101 12.26 -4.52 -7.66
C ASP A 101 11.77 -4.65 -9.11
N ILE A 102 12.53 -4.11 -10.05
CA ILE A 102 12.23 -4.19 -11.48
C ILE A 102 13.21 -5.16 -12.12
N GLY A 103 12.68 -6.26 -12.63
CA GLY A 103 13.45 -7.26 -13.34
C GLY A 103 13.42 -7.06 -14.86
N GLY A 104 14.31 -7.76 -15.57
CA GLY A 104 14.42 -7.66 -17.03
C GLY A 104 15.19 -6.44 -17.57
N GLY A 105 15.91 -5.70 -16.71
CA GLY A 105 16.75 -4.57 -17.10
C GLY A 105 15.94 -3.31 -17.46
N ASN A 106 16.35 -2.57 -18.50
CA ASN A 106 15.73 -1.29 -18.89
C ASN A 106 14.42 -1.46 -19.69
N ARG A 107 13.63 -2.48 -19.36
CA ARG A 107 12.42 -2.89 -20.10
C ARG A 107 11.12 -2.35 -19.51
N ILE A 108 11.18 -1.85 -18.28
CA ILE A 108 10.09 -1.21 -17.55
C ILE A 108 10.58 0.16 -17.08
N THR A 109 9.76 1.18 -17.28
CA THR A 109 9.96 2.51 -16.71
C THR A 109 8.99 2.72 -15.56
N ARG A 110 9.49 3.26 -14.45
CA ARG A 110 8.67 3.71 -13.34
C ARG A 110 8.50 5.22 -13.40
N THR A 111 7.25 5.68 -13.42
CA THR A 111 6.88 7.09 -13.27
C THR A 111 5.87 7.19 -12.13
N ASN A 112 6.29 7.75 -10.98
CA ASN A 112 5.53 7.72 -9.73
C ASN A 112 5.15 6.28 -9.32
N ASP A 113 3.85 5.99 -9.22
CA ASP A 113 3.28 4.67 -8.88
C ASP A 113 2.88 3.85 -10.11
N THR A 114 3.24 4.32 -11.31
CA THR A 114 2.97 3.64 -12.57
C THR A 114 4.22 2.92 -13.06
N TYR A 115 4.08 1.62 -13.32
CA TYR A 115 5.08 0.78 -13.95
C TYR A 115 4.62 0.45 -15.36
N GLU A 116 5.40 0.89 -16.34
CA GLU A 116 5.07 0.71 -17.75
C GLU A 116 6.16 -0.10 -18.45
N LYS A 117 5.77 -1.21 -19.07
CA LYS A 117 6.67 -1.96 -19.95
C LYS A 117 6.86 -1.17 -21.24
N THR A 118 8.09 -0.72 -21.49
CA THR A 118 8.46 0.13 -22.64
C THR A 118 9.12 -0.65 -23.78
N SER A 119 9.47 -1.91 -23.52
CA SER A 119 10.07 -2.83 -24.50
C SER A 119 9.01 -3.60 -25.31
N GLY A 120 9.45 -4.27 -26.37
CA GLY A 120 8.58 -5.07 -27.25
C GLY A 120 7.85 -6.24 -26.55
N ALA A 121 7.04 -6.95 -27.34
CA ALA A 121 6.27 -8.10 -26.88
C ALA A 121 7.17 -9.20 -26.27
N GLY A 122 6.63 -9.91 -25.28
CA GLY A 122 7.31 -10.99 -24.58
C GLY A 122 7.25 -10.84 -23.06
N TRP A 123 7.30 -11.98 -22.37
CA TRP A 123 7.39 -12.08 -20.93
C TRP A 123 8.86 -12.11 -20.52
N ASN A 124 9.44 -10.92 -20.39
CA ASN A 124 10.87 -10.73 -20.18
C ASN A 124 11.20 -9.55 -19.26
N ALA A 125 10.22 -9.12 -18.48
CA ALA A 125 10.31 -8.04 -17.51
C ALA A 125 9.12 -8.13 -16.57
N ASP A 126 9.35 -7.78 -15.32
CA ASP A 126 8.42 -7.94 -14.21
C ASP A 126 8.71 -6.89 -13.13
N VAL A 127 7.79 -6.83 -12.17
CA VAL A 127 7.88 -5.99 -10.98
C VAL A 127 7.51 -6.87 -9.80
N THR A 128 8.47 -7.10 -8.90
CA THR A 128 8.31 -7.97 -7.74
C THR A 128 8.47 -7.17 -6.47
N SER A 129 7.79 -7.56 -5.39
CA SER A 129 7.95 -6.87 -4.12
C SER A 129 9.19 -7.39 -3.40
N ALA A 130 10.01 -6.50 -2.87
CA ALA A 130 11.17 -6.83 -2.04
C ALA A 130 10.77 -7.48 -0.70
N LYS A 131 9.47 -7.45 -0.33
CA LYS A 131 8.92 -8.08 0.87
C LYS A 131 7.70 -8.93 0.54
N GLY A 132 7.62 -10.09 1.18
CA GLY A 132 6.44 -10.95 1.18
C GLY A 132 5.62 -10.84 2.47
N PHE A 133 4.58 -11.67 2.56
CA PHE A 133 3.79 -11.88 3.76
C PHE A 133 3.66 -13.39 4.04
N VAL A 134 3.62 -13.79 5.31
CA VAL A 134 3.58 -15.22 5.70
C VAL A 134 2.16 -15.78 5.79
N ASN A 135 1.17 -14.94 6.11
CA ASN A 135 -0.22 -15.34 6.36
C ASN A 135 -1.15 -14.85 5.24
N ASP A 136 -2.32 -14.34 5.61
CA ASP A 136 -3.27 -13.73 4.70
C ASP A 136 -2.72 -12.41 4.16
N GLY A 137 -3.02 -12.15 2.89
CA GLY A 137 -2.52 -10.99 2.19
C GLY A 137 -3.03 -10.95 0.77
N TYR A 138 -2.74 -9.88 0.06
CA TYR A 138 -3.17 -9.73 -1.32
C TYR A 138 -2.23 -8.81 -2.09
N VAL A 139 -2.27 -8.98 -3.41
CA VAL A 139 -1.73 -8.02 -4.36
C VAL A 139 -2.89 -7.40 -5.15
N ILE A 140 -2.78 -6.13 -5.49
CA ILE A 140 -3.74 -5.41 -6.32
C ILE A 140 -3.00 -4.52 -7.31
N ALA A 141 -3.46 -4.47 -8.56
CA ALA A 141 -2.92 -3.56 -9.57
C ALA A 141 -4.04 -2.99 -10.44
N LYS A 142 -3.84 -1.76 -10.90
CA LYS A 142 -4.75 -1.07 -11.81
C LYS A 142 -4.37 -1.37 -13.27
N ILE A 143 -5.36 -1.67 -14.09
CA ILE A 143 -5.17 -1.91 -15.51
C ILE A 143 -5.00 -0.56 -16.23
N GLY A 144 -3.83 -0.34 -16.81
CA GLY A 144 -3.50 0.90 -17.50
C GLY A 144 -3.86 0.95 -18.99
N ALA A 145 -4.03 -0.20 -19.65
CA ALA A 145 -4.24 -0.27 -21.10
C ALA A 145 -5.11 -1.47 -21.51
N LEU A 146 -5.85 -1.34 -22.62
CA LEU A 146 -6.55 -2.43 -23.31
C LEU A 146 -5.73 -3.01 -24.46
N GLY A 147 -6.07 -4.24 -24.88
CA GLY A 147 -5.40 -4.91 -26.01
C GLY A 147 -3.92 -5.22 -25.75
N LYS A 148 -3.50 -5.15 -24.48
CA LYS A 148 -2.18 -5.53 -23.99
C LYS A 148 -2.33 -6.64 -22.94
N SER A 149 -1.23 -7.33 -22.69
CA SER A 149 -1.15 -8.50 -21.81
C SER A 149 -0.37 -8.15 -20.56
N MET A 150 -0.94 -8.41 -19.37
CA MET A 150 -0.24 -8.32 -18.08
C MET A 150 -0.74 -9.39 -17.12
N MET A 151 0.15 -9.94 -16.30
CA MET A 151 -0.22 -10.84 -15.21
C MET A 151 0.07 -10.18 -13.87
N LEU A 152 -0.83 -10.40 -12.91
CA LEU A 152 -0.67 -9.97 -11.52
C LEU A 152 -0.86 -11.17 -10.63
N GLY A 153 0.03 -11.41 -9.68
CA GLY A 153 -0.09 -12.57 -8.83
C GLY A 153 0.75 -12.57 -7.57
N LEU A 154 0.59 -13.65 -6.84
CA LEU A 154 1.40 -14.00 -5.68
C LEU A 154 2.43 -15.05 -6.12
N SER A 155 3.65 -14.92 -5.62
CA SER A 155 4.68 -15.93 -5.75
C SER A 155 5.44 -16.09 -4.42
N SER A 156 6.00 -17.27 -4.22
CA SER A 156 6.90 -17.61 -3.12
C SER A 156 8.36 -17.25 -3.43
N ASP A 157 8.71 -17.06 -4.70
CA ASP A 157 10.02 -16.62 -5.17
C ASP A 157 9.93 -15.74 -6.42
N ASP A 158 11.09 -15.27 -6.89
CA ASP A 158 11.27 -14.52 -8.14
C ASP A 158 12.48 -15.10 -8.87
N THR A 159 12.27 -16.22 -9.57
CA THR A 159 13.35 -16.95 -10.26
C THR A 159 13.65 -16.44 -11.66
N ASP A 160 12.67 -15.81 -12.30
CA ASP A 160 12.80 -15.24 -13.64
C ASP A 160 11.79 -14.09 -13.88
N ASN A 161 12.01 -13.34 -14.96
CA ASN A 161 11.17 -12.19 -15.32
C ASN A 161 9.99 -12.56 -16.25
N SER A 162 9.51 -13.81 -16.15
CA SER A 162 8.41 -14.36 -16.94
C SER A 162 7.20 -14.67 -16.06
N TYR A 163 6.04 -14.89 -16.66
CA TYR A 163 4.85 -15.29 -15.90
C TYR A 163 4.95 -16.70 -15.31
N GLY A 164 5.91 -17.50 -15.78
CA GLY A 164 6.11 -18.88 -15.34
C GLY A 164 6.52 -18.97 -13.87
N SER A 165 7.19 -17.94 -13.35
CA SER A 165 7.59 -17.83 -11.94
C SER A 165 6.46 -17.37 -11.00
N ILE A 166 5.25 -17.11 -11.50
CA ILE A 166 4.13 -16.67 -10.67
C ILE A 166 3.29 -17.89 -10.24
N ASP A 167 3.30 -18.18 -8.93
CA ASP A 167 2.53 -19.30 -8.35
C ASP A 167 1.03 -19.17 -8.61
N TYR A 168 0.47 -17.96 -8.41
CA TYR A 168 -0.96 -17.69 -8.57
C TYR A 168 -1.20 -16.36 -9.25
N ALA A 169 -1.61 -16.39 -10.52
CA ALA A 169 -1.75 -15.19 -11.34
C ALA A 169 -3.17 -15.01 -11.89
N LEU A 170 -3.61 -13.76 -11.90
CA LEU A 170 -4.67 -13.29 -12.78
C LEU A 170 -4.01 -12.70 -14.03
N TYR A 171 -4.41 -13.18 -15.20
CA TYR A 171 -3.94 -12.70 -16.49
C TYR A 171 -4.99 -11.79 -17.12
N ALA A 172 -4.67 -10.52 -17.31
CA ALA A 172 -5.42 -9.61 -18.16
C ALA A 172 -4.99 -9.84 -19.63
N ASP A 173 -5.77 -10.66 -20.33
CA ASP A 173 -5.45 -11.09 -21.69
C ASP A 173 -6.10 -10.20 -22.75
N GLY A 174 -5.29 -9.33 -23.34
CA GLY A 174 -5.69 -8.49 -24.47
C GLY A 174 -6.01 -9.29 -25.74
N GLY A 175 -5.45 -10.49 -25.92
CA GLY A 175 -5.59 -11.32 -27.12
C GLY A 175 -6.94 -12.02 -27.26
N ILE A 176 -7.69 -12.17 -26.17
CA ILE A 176 -9.01 -12.84 -26.16
C ILE A 176 -10.18 -11.85 -25.94
N GLY A 177 -9.95 -10.57 -26.27
CA GLY A 177 -10.94 -9.51 -26.13
C GLY A 177 -10.94 -8.87 -24.74
N SER A 178 -9.75 -8.67 -24.14
CA SER A 178 -9.57 -8.03 -22.82
C SER A 178 -10.38 -8.74 -21.73
N LYS A 179 -10.10 -10.03 -21.53
CA LYS A 179 -10.73 -10.86 -20.51
C LYS A 179 -9.71 -11.44 -19.54
N PHE A 180 -10.19 -11.78 -18.34
CA PHE A 180 -9.35 -12.42 -17.35
C PHE A 180 -9.23 -13.92 -17.56
N VAL A 181 -8.01 -14.44 -17.35
CA VAL A 181 -7.70 -15.86 -17.31
C VAL A 181 -6.92 -16.14 -16.02
N ILE A 182 -7.24 -17.23 -15.32
CA ILE A 182 -6.51 -17.65 -14.12
C ILE A 182 -5.38 -18.58 -14.54
N TYR A 183 -4.18 -18.26 -14.05
CA TYR A 183 -2.99 -19.07 -14.19
C TYR A 183 -2.48 -19.48 -12.80
N GLU A 184 -1.99 -20.70 -12.69
CA GLU A 184 -1.34 -21.19 -11.47
C GLU A 184 -0.11 -22.00 -11.86
N ASN A 185 1.04 -21.68 -11.28
CA ASN A 185 2.36 -22.27 -11.60
C ASN A 185 2.65 -22.23 -13.12
N GLY A 186 2.41 -21.08 -13.75
CA GLY A 186 2.62 -20.88 -15.19
C GLY A 186 1.57 -21.52 -16.11
N ASP A 187 0.68 -22.37 -15.60
CA ASP A 187 -0.33 -23.05 -16.40
C ASP A 187 -1.66 -22.31 -16.44
N ARG A 188 -2.30 -22.28 -17.62
CA ARG A 188 -3.68 -21.81 -17.77
C ARG A 188 -4.64 -22.74 -17.05
N LYS A 189 -5.34 -22.24 -16.02
CA LYS A 189 -6.30 -23.04 -15.22
C LYS A 189 -7.75 -22.77 -15.58
N LYS A 190 -8.14 -21.50 -15.78
CA LYS A 190 -9.55 -21.15 -16.00
C LYS A 190 -9.71 -19.90 -16.86
N ASP A 191 -10.52 -20.01 -17.90
CA ASP A 191 -11.08 -18.85 -18.59
C ASP A 191 -12.27 -18.31 -17.82
N THR A 192 -12.14 -17.09 -17.27
CA THR A 192 -13.21 -16.53 -16.44
C THR A 192 -14.40 -16.04 -17.28
N GLY A 193 -14.17 -15.72 -18.54
CA GLY A 193 -15.15 -15.04 -19.42
C GLY A 193 -15.40 -13.58 -19.05
N VAL A 194 -14.83 -13.08 -17.95
CA VAL A 194 -15.05 -11.72 -17.43
C VAL A 194 -14.19 -10.74 -18.20
N ALA A 195 -14.82 -9.75 -18.81
CA ALA A 195 -14.15 -8.65 -19.48
C ALA A 195 -13.72 -7.57 -18.48
N TYR A 196 -12.63 -6.87 -18.79
CA TYR A 196 -12.13 -5.73 -18.01
C TYR A 196 -12.06 -4.46 -18.85
N ALA A 197 -12.07 -3.31 -18.17
CA ALA A 197 -11.86 -2.00 -18.76
C ALA A 197 -10.56 -1.35 -18.25
N ILE A 198 -10.07 -0.32 -18.96
CA ILE A 198 -9.03 0.56 -18.43
C ILE A 198 -9.51 1.17 -17.11
N GLY A 199 -8.64 1.15 -16.11
CA GLY A 199 -8.88 1.68 -14.79
C GLY A 199 -9.48 0.70 -13.79
N ASP A 200 -9.95 -0.46 -14.25
CA ASP A 200 -10.32 -1.57 -13.36
C ASP A 200 -9.10 -2.11 -12.62
N TYR A 201 -9.33 -2.87 -11.56
CA TYR A 201 -8.28 -3.48 -10.77
C TYR A 201 -8.37 -5.01 -10.80
N MET A 202 -7.19 -5.60 -10.87
CA MET A 202 -6.92 -7.01 -10.65
C MET A 202 -6.53 -7.20 -9.19
N LYS A 203 -7.08 -8.20 -8.51
CA LYS A 203 -6.70 -8.51 -7.13
C LYS A 203 -6.61 -10.00 -6.89
N VAL A 204 -5.49 -10.46 -6.34
CA VAL A 204 -5.24 -11.86 -5.96
C VAL A 204 -5.04 -11.91 -4.45
N VAL A 205 -5.84 -12.71 -3.77
CA VAL A 205 -5.92 -12.75 -2.30
C VAL A 205 -5.62 -14.15 -1.82
N ARG A 206 -4.71 -14.26 -0.83
CA ARG A 206 -4.57 -15.45 0.01
C ARG A 206 -5.39 -15.27 1.27
N SER A 207 -6.25 -16.24 1.56
CA SER A 207 -6.95 -16.35 2.85
C SER A 207 -6.88 -17.78 3.36
N GLY A 208 -6.11 -17.97 4.44
CA GLY A 208 -5.65 -19.27 4.90
C GLY A 208 -4.88 -20.01 3.80
N THR A 209 -5.42 -21.14 3.39
CA THR A 209 -4.89 -21.98 2.30
C THR A 209 -5.57 -21.73 0.95
N SER A 210 -6.54 -20.81 0.88
CA SER A 210 -7.29 -20.54 -0.34
C SER A 210 -6.73 -19.34 -1.08
N ILE A 211 -6.65 -19.44 -2.40
CA ILE A 211 -6.39 -18.31 -3.29
C ILE A 211 -7.70 -17.90 -3.98
N LYS A 212 -7.94 -16.59 -4.03
CA LYS A 212 -9.14 -16.00 -4.60
C LYS A 212 -8.77 -14.85 -5.54
N TYR A 213 -9.45 -14.80 -6.67
CA TYR A 213 -9.22 -13.84 -7.74
C TYR A 213 -10.40 -12.89 -7.85
N TYR A 214 -10.14 -11.59 -7.89
CA TYR A 214 -11.18 -10.57 -7.89
C TYR A 214 -10.97 -9.57 -9.02
N HIS A 215 -12.10 -9.19 -9.62
CA HIS A 215 -12.23 -8.01 -10.46
C HIS A 215 -12.87 -6.89 -9.65
N ILE A 216 -12.28 -5.70 -9.69
CA ILE A 216 -12.84 -4.49 -9.07
C ILE A 216 -13.01 -3.45 -10.18
N LYS A 217 -14.21 -2.88 -10.30
CA LYS A 217 -14.46 -1.82 -11.27
C LYS A 217 -13.78 -0.53 -10.83
N ALA A 218 -13.33 0.26 -11.80
CA ALA A 218 -12.73 1.56 -11.53
C ALA A 218 -13.58 2.46 -10.61
N ALA A 219 -14.91 2.45 -10.81
CA ALA A 219 -15.87 3.24 -10.06
C ALA A 219 -15.98 2.86 -8.57
N ASP A 220 -15.66 1.62 -8.22
CA ASP A 220 -15.75 1.13 -6.83
C ASP A 220 -14.49 1.49 -6.02
N GLY A 221 -13.40 1.83 -6.71
CA GLY A 221 -12.11 2.17 -6.12
C GLY A 221 -11.30 0.96 -5.61
N PRO A 222 -10.00 1.14 -5.37
CA PRO A 222 -9.06 0.05 -5.08
C PRO A 222 -9.32 -0.67 -3.74
N LEU A 223 -10.06 -0.04 -2.83
CA LEU A 223 -10.37 -0.61 -1.52
C LEU A 223 -11.65 -1.45 -1.51
N ALA A 224 -12.39 -1.50 -2.63
CA ALA A 224 -13.57 -2.34 -2.73
C ALA A 224 -13.22 -3.83 -2.60
N LYS A 225 -14.21 -4.60 -2.16
CA LYS A 225 -14.08 -6.07 -2.04
C LYS A 225 -13.82 -6.73 -3.39
N GLY A 226 -14.47 -6.22 -4.44
CA GLY A 226 -14.47 -6.79 -5.79
C GLY A 226 -15.43 -7.95 -5.96
N THR A 227 -15.63 -8.33 -7.22
CA THR A 227 -16.39 -9.50 -7.65
C THR A 227 -15.42 -10.68 -7.78
N LEU A 228 -15.73 -11.80 -7.12
CA LEU A 228 -14.96 -13.04 -7.25
C LEU A 228 -15.17 -13.63 -8.65
N ILE A 229 -14.09 -14.08 -9.31
CA ILE A 229 -14.12 -14.57 -10.70
C ILE A 229 -13.46 -15.95 -10.85
#